data_AF-A0A7W7L8H0-F1
#
_entry.id   AF-A0A7W7L8H0-F1
#
_cell.length_a   1.000
_cell.length_b   1.000
_cell.length_c   1.000
_cell.angle_alpha   90.00
_cell.angle_beta   90.00
_cell.angle_gamma   90.00
#
_symmetry.space_group_name_H-M   'P 1'
#
loop_
_entity.id
_entity.type
_entity.pdbx_description
1 polymer ?
#
loop_
_entity_poly.entity_id
_entity_poly.type
_entity_poly.pdbx_seq_one_letter_code
_entity_poly.pdbx_strand_id
1 'polypeptide(L)'
;MRSLTLLASSVAAAAALAFSPAVTPQAVAAPAPAQATVAAVPQDTWEYSTAALLPGAAKQILDSWGADGWELVQVVVNPNDPGQLVAYFKRALPA
;
A
#
# COMPACT_ATOMS: atom_id res chain seq x y z
N MET A 1 63.72 0.80 16.31
CA MET A 1 62.83 1.06 17.45
C MET A 1 61.38 0.84 16.99
N ARG A 2 60.84 -0.35 17.21
CA ARG A 2 59.41 -0.64 17.08
C ARG A 2 59.03 -1.65 18.17
N SER A 3 58.90 -1.14 19.39
CA SER A 3 58.09 -1.75 20.46
C SER A 3 56.63 -1.31 20.22
N LEU A 4 55.53 -1.96 20.59
CA LEU A 4 55.12 -2.69 21.81
C LEU A 4 53.73 -3.28 21.44
N THR A 5 53.31 -4.51 21.77
CA THR A 5 52.42 -4.82 22.92
C THR A 5 51.48 -5.97 22.51
N LEU A 6 51.58 -7.10 23.23
CA LEU A 6 50.53 -7.93 23.90
C LEU A 6 49.22 -8.23 23.11
N LEU A 7 48.52 -9.36 23.21
CA LEU A 7 48.40 -10.44 24.19
C LEU A 7 47.55 -11.56 23.55
N ALA A 8 47.65 -12.75 24.12
CA ALA A 8 46.78 -13.89 23.88
C ALA A 8 45.28 -13.57 23.98
N SER A 9 44.46 -14.31 23.23
CA SER A 9 43.14 -14.79 23.69
C SER A 9 42.56 -15.80 22.71
N SER A 10 42.49 -17.05 23.15
CA SER A 10 41.71 -18.13 22.56
C SER A 10 40.23 -17.97 22.90
N VAL A 11 39.34 -18.22 21.94
CA VAL A 11 37.94 -18.64 22.16
C VAL A 11 37.62 -19.62 21.03
N ALA A 12 37.76 -20.92 21.25
CA ALA A 12 36.76 -21.84 21.80
C ALA A 12 35.51 -21.95 20.91
N ALA A 13 35.47 -23.06 20.15
CA ALA A 13 34.29 -23.54 19.45
C ALA A 13 33.16 -23.85 20.44
N ALA A 14 31.96 -23.33 20.16
CA ALA A 14 30.74 -23.68 20.87
C ALA A 14 29.71 -24.15 19.84
N ALA A 15 29.48 -25.45 19.81
CA ALA A 15 28.33 -26.06 19.16
C ALA A 15 27.07 -25.67 19.95
N ALA A 16 26.10 -25.03 19.28
CA ALA A 16 24.81 -24.70 19.86
C ALA A 16 23.69 -25.30 19.00
N LEU A 17 23.21 -26.46 19.46
CA LEU A 17 21.83 -26.93 19.51
C LEU A 17 20.89 -26.55 18.36
N ALA A 18 20.55 -27.55 17.56
CA ALA A 18 19.41 -27.53 16.64
C ALA A 18 18.10 -27.36 17.42
N PHE A 19 17.38 -26.26 17.18
CA PHE A 19 16.03 -26.02 17.66
C PHE A 19 15.03 -26.63 16.67
N SER A 20 14.32 -27.69 17.05
CA SER A 20 13.24 -28.28 16.26
C SER A 20 11.91 -27.55 16.53
N PRO A 21 11.21 -26.99 15.51
CA PRO A 21 9.86 -26.49 15.69
C PRO A 21 8.83 -27.57 15.30
N ALA A 22 8.52 -28.49 16.23
CA ALA A 22 7.37 -29.36 16.07
C ALA A 22 6.13 -28.69 16.68
N VAL A 23 5.48 -27.80 15.92
CA VAL A 23 4.10 -27.37 16.20
C VAL A 23 3.17 -28.37 15.54
N THR A 24 2.49 -29.19 16.34
CA THR A 24 1.41 -30.06 15.87
C THR A 24 0.13 -29.21 15.74
N PRO A 25 -0.47 -29.05 14.54
CA PRO A 25 -1.75 -28.36 14.44
C PRO A 25 -2.86 -29.22 15.05
N GLN A 26 -3.51 -28.73 16.09
CA GLN A 26 -4.69 -29.34 16.68
C GLN A 26 -5.89 -29.12 15.75
N ALA A 27 -6.38 -30.20 15.13
CA ALA A 27 -7.52 -30.15 14.22
C ALA A 27 -8.82 -29.87 15.00
N VAL A 28 -9.30 -28.63 14.95
CA VAL A 28 -10.68 -28.29 15.33
C VAL A 28 -11.60 -28.81 14.22
N ALA A 29 -12.46 -29.77 14.54
CA ALA A 29 -13.49 -30.25 13.63
C ALA A 29 -14.48 -29.12 13.34
N ALA A 30 -14.37 -28.52 12.14
CA ALA A 30 -15.31 -27.54 11.63
C ALA A 30 -16.66 -28.21 11.27
N PRO A 31 -17.80 -27.57 11.55
CA PRO A 31 -19.09 -28.02 11.01
C PRO A 31 -19.09 -27.87 9.48
N ALA A 32 -19.72 -28.82 8.80
CA ALA A 32 -19.83 -28.91 7.34
C ALA A 32 -20.28 -27.57 6.69
N PRO A 33 -19.75 -27.19 5.51
CA PRO A 33 -20.15 -25.95 4.86
C PRO A 33 -21.55 -26.09 4.27
N ALA A 34 -22.55 -25.53 4.94
CA ALA A 34 -23.78 -25.11 4.30
C ALA A 34 -23.40 -24.07 3.24
N GLN A 35 -23.70 -24.37 1.97
CA GLN A 35 -23.37 -23.52 0.83
C GLN A 35 -24.19 -22.23 0.92
N ALA A 36 -23.62 -21.21 1.56
CA ALA A 36 -24.14 -19.86 1.48
C ALA A 36 -23.99 -19.40 0.03
N THR A 37 -25.12 -19.30 -0.69
CA THR A 37 -25.16 -18.56 -1.95
C THR A 37 -24.77 -17.13 -1.63
N VAL A 38 -23.50 -16.78 -1.85
CA VAL A 38 -23.02 -15.41 -1.75
C VAL A 38 -23.77 -14.63 -2.83
N ALA A 39 -24.75 -13.81 -2.42
CA ALA A 39 -25.35 -12.83 -3.30
C ALA A 39 -24.20 -12.02 -3.92
N ALA A 40 -24.13 -11.98 -5.25
CA ALA A 40 -23.09 -11.24 -5.95
C ALA A 40 -23.18 -9.77 -5.51
N VAL A 41 -22.20 -9.33 -4.72
CA VAL A 41 -22.02 -7.90 -4.42
C VAL A 41 -21.76 -7.23 -5.78
N PRO A 42 -22.57 -6.24 -6.20
CA PRO A 42 -22.26 -5.52 -7.43
C PRO A 42 -20.83 -5.02 -7.32
N GLN A 43 -19.98 -5.46 -8.26
CA GLN A 43 -18.60 -5.02 -8.29
C GLN A 43 -18.61 -3.63 -8.94
N ASP A 44 -18.54 -2.60 -8.11
CA ASP A 44 -18.37 -1.24 -8.58
C ASP A 44 -17.01 -1.15 -9.30
N THR A 45 -17.05 -1.06 -10.63
CA THR A 45 -15.85 -0.81 -11.44
C THR A 45 -15.64 0.69 -11.56
N TRP A 46 -14.39 1.14 -11.44
CA TRP A 46 -14.06 2.57 -11.38
C TRP A 46 -13.15 2.97 -12.54
N GLU A 47 -13.48 4.08 -13.17
CA GLU A 47 -12.61 4.80 -14.11
C GLU A 47 -11.81 5.86 -13.33
N TYR A 48 -10.52 5.99 -13.64
CA TYR A 48 -9.64 6.99 -13.04
C TYR A 48 -9.10 7.95 -14.09
N SER A 49 -9.01 9.22 -13.74
CA SER A 49 -8.45 10.26 -14.61
C SER A 49 -7.59 11.22 -13.80
N THR A 50 -6.68 11.91 -14.50
CA THR A 50 -5.81 12.94 -13.92
C THR A 50 -5.89 14.21 -14.75
N ALA A 51 -5.87 15.36 -14.07
CA ALA A 51 -5.83 16.66 -14.73
C ALA A 51 -4.84 17.60 -14.03
N ALA A 52 -4.15 18.41 -14.84
CA ALA A 52 -3.33 19.51 -14.32
C ALA A 52 -4.22 20.68 -13.91
N LEU A 53 -4.01 21.23 -12.72
CA LEU A 53 -4.70 22.43 -12.26
C LEU A 53 -3.81 23.64 -12.55
N LEU A 54 -4.25 24.51 -13.46
CA LEU A 54 -3.54 25.75 -13.76
C LEU A 54 -3.75 26.79 -12.64
N PRO A 55 -2.71 27.54 -12.24
CA PRO A 55 -2.84 28.66 -11.31
C PRO A 55 -3.90 29.67 -11.78
N GLY A 56 -4.79 30.07 -10.88
CA GLY A 56 -5.87 31.02 -11.19
C GLY A 56 -7.08 30.44 -11.93
N ALA A 57 -7.00 29.22 -12.48
CA ALA A 57 -8.11 28.54 -13.14
C ALA A 57 -8.53 27.22 -12.46
N ALA A 58 -7.86 26.83 -11.36
CA ALA A 58 -8.13 25.58 -10.66
C ALA A 58 -9.61 25.37 -10.32
N LYS A 59 -10.31 26.41 -9.85
CA LYS A 59 -11.75 26.33 -9.57
C LYS A 59 -12.56 25.95 -10.82
N GLN A 60 -12.33 26.63 -11.94
CA GLN A 60 -13.04 26.39 -13.19
C GLN A 60 -12.83 24.94 -13.68
N ILE A 61 -11.60 24.44 -13.57
CA ILE A 61 -11.26 23.06 -13.95
C ILE A 61 -12.01 22.07 -13.07
N LEU A 62 -11.93 22.23 -11.74
CA LEU A 62 -12.62 21.35 -10.78
C LEU A 62 -14.14 21.36 -10.96
N ASP A 63 -14.74 22.52 -11.21
CA ASP A 63 -16.17 22.63 -11.45
C ASP A 63 -16.59 21.89 -12.73
N SER A 64 -15.77 21.95 -13.79
CA SER A 64 -16.03 21.22 -15.04
C SER A 64 -15.99 19.70 -14.83
N TRP A 65 -14.94 19.18 -14.18
CA TRP A 65 -14.84 17.75 -13.88
C TRP A 65 -15.98 17.28 -12.95
N GLY A 66 -16.35 18.09 -11.96
CA GLY A 66 -17.49 17.81 -11.09
C GLY A 66 -18.82 17.75 -11.85
N ALA A 67 -19.03 18.64 -12.83
CA ALA A 67 -20.19 18.61 -13.71
C ALA A 67 -20.23 17.36 -14.60
N ASP A 68 -19.06 16.86 -15.02
CA ASP A 68 -18.91 15.61 -15.78
C ASP A 68 -19.08 14.34 -14.93
N GLY A 69 -19.42 14.49 -13.64
CA GLY A 69 -19.69 13.39 -12.72
C GLY A 69 -18.44 12.74 -12.13
N TRP A 70 -17.29 13.42 -12.19
CA TRP A 70 -16.06 12.94 -11.58
C TRP A 70 -15.97 13.34 -10.11
N GLU A 71 -15.56 12.40 -9.27
CA GLU A 71 -15.28 12.64 -7.85
C GLU A 71 -13.79 12.95 -7.69
N LEU A 72 -13.47 14.10 -7.09
CA LEU A 72 -12.10 14.46 -6.74
C LEU A 72 -11.62 13.59 -5.57
N VAL A 73 -10.52 12.87 -5.77
CA VAL A 73 -9.90 12.01 -4.75
C VAL A 73 -8.83 12.78 -3.98
N GLN A 74 -7.91 13.42 -4.70
CA GLN A 74 -6.81 14.17 -4.09
C GLN A 74 -6.21 15.19 -5.05
N VAL A 75 -5.53 16.18 -4.50
CA VAL A 75 -4.66 17.10 -5.23
C VAL A 75 -3.25 16.93 -4.69
N VAL A 76 -2.29 16.68 -5.58
CA VAL A 76 -0.88 16.52 -5.25
C VAL A 76 -0.12 17.76 -5.69
N VAL A 77 0.71 18.28 -4.79
CA VAL A 77 1.63 19.40 -5.05
C VAL A 77 2.95 18.84 -5.57
N ASN A 78 3.50 19.42 -6.63
CA ASN A 78 4.86 19.09 -7.06
C ASN A 78 5.89 19.68 -6.07
N PRO A 79 6.80 18.87 -5.50
CA PRO A 79 7.80 19.35 -4.54
C PRO A 79 8.76 20.42 -5.12
N ASN A 80 8.98 20.40 -6.43
CA ASN A 80 9.92 21.30 -7.10
C ASN A 80 9.26 22.59 -7.61
N ASP A 81 7.93 22.57 -7.81
CA ASP A 81 7.17 23.72 -8.28
C ASP A 81 5.75 23.72 -7.67
N PRO A 82 5.50 24.51 -6.62
CA PRO A 82 4.21 24.48 -5.92
C PRO A 82 3.04 25.05 -6.75
N GLY A 83 3.31 25.70 -7.89
CA GLY A 83 2.28 26.15 -8.82
C GLY A 83 1.74 25.03 -9.72
N GLN A 84 2.49 23.94 -9.86
CA GLN A 84 2.09 22.76 -10.63
C GLN A 84 1.35 21.77 -9.73
N LEU A 85 0.02 21.78 -9.84
CA LEU A 85 -0.86 20.90 -9.09
C LEU A 85 -1.48 19.85 -10.01
N VAL A 86 -1.60 18.61 -9.54
CA VAL A 86 -2.27 17.53 -10.26
C VAL A 86 -3.44 17.01 -9.42
N ALA A 87 -4.63 16.99 -10.01
CA ALA A 87 -5.82 16.42 -9.41
C ALA A 87 -6.06 14.99 -9.93
N TYR A 88 -6.41 14.09 -9.00
CA TYR A 88 -6.81 12.72 -9.29
C TYR A 88 -8.31 12.57 -9.10
N PHE A 89 -8.96 11.95 -10.07
CA PHE A 89 -10.41 11.76 -10.08
C PHE A 89 -10.76 10.29 -10.24
N LYS A 90 -11.96 9.94 -9.78
CA LYS A 90 -12.60 8.66 -10.05
C LYS A 90 -14.04 8.86 -10.50
N ARG A 91 -14.57 7.90 -11.27
CA ARG A 91 -15.98 7.85 -11.67
C ARG A 91 -16.44 6.40 -11.72
N ALA A 92 -17.65 6.13 -11.23
CA ALA A 92 -18.24 4.80 -11.31
C ALA A 92 -18.60 4.47 -12.77
N LEU A 93 -18.23 3.27 -13.21
CA LEU A 93 -18.69 2.73 -14.49
C LEU A 93 -20.05 2.05 -14.28
N PRO A 94 -20.97 2.17 -15.26
CA PRO A 94 -22.19 1.38 -15.23
C PRO A 94 -21.86 -0.12 -15.28
N ALA A 95 -22.63 -0.91 -14.53
CA ALA A 95 -22.49 -2.36 -14.44
C ALA A 95 -22.85 -3.09 -15.75
#